data_AF-A0A9C9TIQ0-F1
#
_entry.id   AF-A0A9C9TIQ0-F1
#
_cell.length_a   1.000
_cell.length_b   1.000
_cell.length_c   1.000
_cell.angle_alpha   90.00
_cell.angle_beta   90.00
_cell.angle_gamma   90.00
#
_symmetry.space_group_name_H-M   'P 1'
#
loop_
_entity.id
_entity.type
_entity.pdbx_description
1 polymer ?
#
loop_
_entity_poly.entity_id
_entity_poly.type
_entity_poly.pdbx_seq_one_letter_code
_entity_poly.pdbx_strand_id
1 'polypeptide(L)'
;MTDLEQLLKGYRRLEKREDLAGVVDDPTGIRFLAAWRRQVPTWKRSRAKQPTEIGLLWVWVWAGVRYDREALAIAAKVNESTAELYLRSCVSARIVYPDGSISKPAERLIAAHVKNRFPGTRRGRPPGVKDSSKRTRTPATKDEGAE
;
A
#
# COMPACT_ATOMS: atom_id res chain seq x y z
N MET A 1 -1.53 23.67 -4.11
CA MET A 1 -0.80 22.63 -3.35
C MET A 1 -0.67 23.12 -1.94
N THR A 2 -1.12 22.33 -0.97
CA THR A 2 -1.00 22.70 0.45
C THR A 2 0.48 22.65 0.87
N ASP A 3 0.87 23.45 1.88
CA ASP A 3 2.23 23.40 2.46
C ASP A 3 2.64 21.96 2.79
N LEU A 4 1.69 21.14 3.25
CA LEU A 4 1.91 19.74 3.59
C LEU A 4 2.33 18.90 2.37
N GLU A 5 1.63 19.00 1.24
CA GLU A 5 1.93 18.19 0.05
C GLU A 5 3.36 18.40 -0.46
N GLN A 6 3.84 19.64 -0.44
CA GLN A 6 5.21 19.97 -0.85
C GLN A 6 6.24 19.36 0.10
N LEU A 7 5.99 19.44 1.42
CA LEU A 7 6.83 18.83 2.44
C LEU A 7 6.89 17.31 2.26
N LEU A 8 5.74 16.65 2.11
CA LEU A 8 5.67 15.20 1.93
C LEU A 8 6.38 14.73 0.66
N LYS A 9 6.33 15.50 -0.43
CA LYS A 9 7.06 15.19 -1.66
C LYS A 9 8.58 15.11 -1.44
N GLY A 10 9.14 15.94 -0.56
CA GLY A 10 10.54 15.88 -0.16
C GLY A 10 10.86 14.57 0.57
N TYR A 11 10.07 14.23 1.59
CA TYR A 11 10.28 13.00 2.37
C TYR A 11 10.12 11.73 1.54
N ARG A 12 9.14 11.67 0.65
CA ARG A 12 8.90 10.51 -0.24
C ARG A 12 10.06 10.21 -1.18
N ARG A 13 10.92 11.18 -1.49
CA ARG A 13 12.12 10.98 -2.32
C ARG A 13 13.25 10.28 -1.57
N LEU A 14 13.20 10.28 -0.24
CA LEU A 14 14.22 9.71 0.64
C LEU A 14 13.86 8.30 1.12
N GLU A 15 12.74 7.74 0.67
CA GLU A 15 12.28 6.40 1.04
C GLU A 15 13.33 5.34 0.68
N LYS A 16 13.68 4.53 1.68
CA LYS A 16 14.57 3.38 1.52
C LYS A 16 13.85 2.10 1.91
N ARG A 17 14.27 0.95 1.35
CA ARG A 17 13.65 -0.34 1.70
C ARG A 17 14.06 -0.78 3.10
N GLU A 18 15.28 -0.41 3.47
CA GLU A 18 15.95 -0.69 4.74
C GLU A 18 15.18 -0.07 5.91
N ASP A 19 14.44 1.00 5.68
CA ASP A 19 13.56 1.63 6.68
C ASP A 19 12.48 0.65 7.20
N LEU A 20 12.15 -0.40 6.43
CA LEU A 20 11.17 -1.43 6.83
C LEU A 20 11.74 -2.51 7.76
N ALA A 21 13.03 -2.49 8.09
CA ALA A 21 13.68 -3.57 8.86
C ALA A 21 12.94 -3.89 10.18
N GLY A 22 12.37 -2.88 10.84
CA GLY A 22 11.61 -3.06 12.09
C GLY A 22 10.20 -3.65 11.93
N VAL A 23 9.69 -3.79 10.70
CA VAL A 23 8.30 -4.24 10.43
C VAL A 23 8.19 -5.40 9.43
N VAL A 24 9.25 -5.67 8.66
CA VAL A 24 9.20 -6.63 7.54
C VAL A 24 8.83 -8.06 7.97
N ASP A 25 9.32 -8.50 9.12
CA ASP A 25 9.08 -9.85 9.65
C ASP A 25 8.07 -9.88 10.80
N ASP A 26 7.50 -8.73 11.16
CA ASP A 26 6.54 -8.61 12.24
C ASP A 26 5.10 -8.54 11.70
N PRO A 27 4.28 -9.60 11.88
CA PRO A 27 2.89 -9.60 11.44
C PRO A 27 2.06 -8.48 12.07
N THR A 28 2.41 -8.02 13.27
CA THR A 28 1.71 -6.92 13.95
C THR A 28 2.03 -5.58 13.30
N GLY A 29 3.31 -5.31 13.01
CA GLY A 29 3.73 -4.17 12.20
C GLY A 29 3.05 -4.14 10.83
N ILE A 30 2.97 -5.26 10.12
CA ILE A 30 2.27 -5.31 8.82
C ILE A 30 0.77 -4.98 8.96
N ARG A 31 0.09 -5.51 10.00
CA ARG A 31 -1.32 -5.15 10.28
C ARG A 31 -1.46 -3.67 10.61
N PHE A 32 -0.55 -3.11 11.39
CA PHE A 32 -0.53 -1.69 11.70
C PHE A 32 -0.43 -0.83 10.43
N LEU A 33 0.47 -1.16 9.50
CA LEU A 33 0.60 -0.44 8.24
C LEU A 33 -0.68 -0.49 7.40
N ALA A 34 -1.34 -1.65 7.36
CA ALA A 34 -2.64 -1.80 6.69
C ALA A 34 -3.75 -1.01 7.39
N ALA A 35 -3.72 -0.92 8.72
CA ALA A 35 -4.66 -0.14 9.53
C ALA A 35 -4.48 1.38 9.33
N TRP A 36 -3.23 1.87 9.27
CA TRP A 36 -2.95 3.28 9.03
C TRP A 36 -3.55 3.79 7.72
N ARG A 37 -3.50 3.00 6.64
CA ARG A 37 -4.10 3.35 5.34
C ARG A 37 -5.62 3.55 5.37
N ARG A 38 -6.30 3.05 6.41
CA ARG A 38 -7.75 3.23 6.60
C ARG A 38 -8.07 4.48 7.41
N GLN A 39 -7.07 5.10 8.02
CA GLN A 39 -7.24 6.36 8.70
C GLN A 39 -7.49 7.47 7.69
N VAL A 40 -8.24 8.48 8.12
CA VAL A 40 -8.37 9.75 7.40
C VAL A 40 -7.82 10.84 8.33
N PRO A 41 -6.49 10.94 8.48
CA PRO A 41 -5.92 11.93 9.38
C PRO A 41 -6.23 13.33 8.87
N THR A 42 -6.44 14.24 9.81
CA THR A 42 -6.51 15.67 9.50
C THR A 42 -5.20 16.32 9.93
N TRP A 43 -4.70 17.23 9.11
CA TRP A 43 -3.52 18.02 9.44
C TRP A 43 -3.89 19.47 9.61
N LYS A 44 -3.51 20.04 10.75
CA LYS A 44 -3.57 21.48 11.00
C LYS A 44 -2.17 21.99 11.26
N ARG A 45 -1.79 23.05 10.54
CA ARG A 45 -0.49 23.69 10.71
C ARG A 45 -0.25 24.01 12.18
N SER A 46 0.89 23.59 12.71
CA SER A 46 1.26 23.91 14.09
C SER A 46 1.39 25.43 14.27
N ARG A 47 0.96 25.94 15.42
CA ARG A 47 1.14 27.36 15.79
C ARG A 47 2.61 27.70 16.08
N ALA A 48 3.44 26.68 16.33
CA ALA A 48 4.87 26.88 16.52
C ALA A 48 5.55 27.31 15.22
N LYS A 49 6.60 28.13 15.32
CA LYS A 49 7.41 28.55 14.18
C LYS A 49 7.95 27.31 13.44
N GLN A 50 7.82 27.31 12.12
CA GLN A 50 8.34 26.22 11.29
C GLN A 50 9.87 26.18 11.40
N PRO A 51 10.46 25.03 11.76
CA PRO A 51 11.91 24.89 11.83
C PRO A 51 12.53 24.83 10.42
N THR A 52 13.77 25.28 10.30
CA THR A 52 14.57 25.21 9.07
C THR A 52 15.29 23.87 8.93
N GLU A 53 15.59 23.20 10.04
CA GLU A 53 16.25 21.90 10.05
C GLU A 53 15.28 20.79 9.61
N ILE A 54 15.70 19.97 8.65
CA ILE A 54 14.85 18.92 8.05
C ILE A 54 14.41 17.85 9.07
N GLY A 55 15.25 17.53 10.06
CA GLY A 55 14.92 16.59 11.13
C GLY A 55 13.76 17.11 12.00
N LEU A 56 13.88 18.36 12.44
CA LEU A 56 12.85 19.03 13.25
C LEU A 56 11.58 19.33 12.44
N LEU A 57 11.71 19.56 11.14
CA LEU A 57 10.58 19.79 10.24
C LEU A 57 9.64 18.59 10.20
N TRP A 58 10.18 17.37 10.23
CA TRP A 58 9.37 16.16 10.25
C TRP A 58 8.54 16.05 11.54
N VAL A 59 9.17 16.29 12.69
CA VAL A 59 8.50 16.31 14.00
C VAL A 59 7.43 17.41 14.05
N TRP A 60 7.75 18.59 13.52
CA TRP A 60 6.83 19.72 13.45
C TRP A 60 5.60 19.42 12.60
N VAL A 61 5.76 18.73 11.47
CA VAL A 61 4.63 18.29 10.65
C VAL A 61 3.73 17.34 11.44
N TRP A 62 4.30 16.33 12.11
CA TRP A 62 3.53 15.35 12.87
C TRP A 62 2.80 15.93 14.09
N ALA A 63 3.32 17.00 14.70
CA ALA A 63 2.63 17.71 15.78
C ALA A 63 1.25 18.27 15.36
N GLY A 64 1.09 18.55 14.07
CA GLY A 64 -0.16 19.03 13.47
C GLY A 64 -1.18 17.95 13.11
N VAL A 65 -0.81 16.67 13.19
CA VAL A 65 -1.65 15.55 12.78
C VAL A 65 -2.66 15.22 13.87
N ARG A 66 -3.90 14.96 13.47
CA ARG A 66 -4.97 14.43 14.32
C ARG A 66 -5.59 13.22 13.62
N TYR A 67 -5.77 12.15 14.37
CA TYR A 67 -6.30 10.88 13.89
C TYR A 67 -7.01 10.17 15.05
N ASP A 68 -7.81 9.16 14.73
CA ASP A 68 -8.53 8.37 15.72
C ASP A 68 -7.64 7.24 16.24
N ARG A 69 -7.20 7.37 17.49
CA ARG A 69 -6.26 6.45 18.14
C ARG A 69 -6.92 5.11 18.43
N GLU A 70 -8.17 5.12 18.88
CA GLU A 70 -8.94 3.92 19.21
C GLU A 70 -9.25 3.13 17.92
N ALA A 71 -9.74 3.81 16.88
CA ALA A 71 -10.01 3.16 15.60
C ALA A 71 -8.75 2.56 14.97
N LEU A 72 -7.59 3.22 15.10
CA LEU A 72 -6.31 2.69 14.66
C LEU A 72 -5.94 1.40 15.41
N ALA A 73 -6.08 1.40 16.74
CA ALA A 73 -5.79 0.25 17.58
C ALA A 73 -6.70 -0.95 17.26
N ILE A 74 -8.01 -0.71 17.14
CA ILE A 74 -9.01 -1.70 16.74
C ILE A 74 -8.67 -2.29 15.37
N ALA A 75 -8.37 -1.45 14.38
CA ALA A 75 -8.04 -1.90 13.03
C ALA A 75 -6.73 -2.71 12.98
N ALA A 76 -5.75 -2.37 13.81
CA ALA A 76 -4.47 -3.09 13.93
C ALA A 76 -4.57 -4.36 14.80
N LYS A 77 -5.68 -4.53 15.53
CA LYS A 77 -5.91 -5.61 16.51
C LYS A 77 -4.88 -5.61 17.64
N VAL A 78 -4.62 -4.43 18.20
CA VAL A 78 -3.73 -4.23 19.35
C VAL A 78 -4.35 -3.22 20.30
N ASN A 79 -3.79 -3.05 21.50
CA ASN A 79 -4.19 -1.94 22.37
C ASN A 79 -3.62 -0.59 21.86
N GLU A 80 -4.17 0.52 22.33
CA GLU A 80 -3.75 1.87 21.91
C GLU A 80 -2.27 2.17 22.17
N SER A 81 -1.72 1.72 23.29
CA SER A 81 -0.31 1.93 23.63
C SER A 81 0.62 1.25 22.62
N THR A 82 0.30 0.02 22.22
CA THR A 82 1.03 -0.72 21.19
C THR A 82 0.87 -0.04 19.83
N ALA A 83 -0.33 0.39 19.46
CA ALA A 83 -0.54 1.12 18.20
C ALA A 83 0.28 2.43 18.15
N GLU A 84 0.32 3.17 19.26
CA GLU A 84 1.13 4.38 19.39
C GLU A 84 2.63 4.11 19.27
N LEU A 85 3.14 3.01 19.85
CA LEU A 85 4.54 2.61 19.68
C LEU A 85 4.88 2.29 18.23
N TYR A 86 4.03 1.55 17.52
CA TYR A 86 4.22 1.30 16.09
C TYR A 86 4.14 2.58 15.27
N LEU A 87 3.20 3.48 15.60
CA LEU A 87 3.11 4.76 14.93
C LEU A 87 4.42 5.53 15.08
N ARG A 88 4.93 5.69 16.30
CA ARG A 88 6.20 6.41 16.55
C ARG A 88 7.36 5.79 15.80
N SER A 89 7.48 4.46 15.79
CA SER A 89 8.52 3.74 15.05
C SER A 89 8.38 3.93 13.53
N CYS A 90 7.16 3.86 13.00
CA CYS A 90 6.92 4.04 11.57
C CYS A 90 7.11 5.51 11.15
N VAL A 91 6.80 6.46 12.02
CA VAL A 91 7.02 7.88 11.80
C VAL A 91 8.52 8.17 11.74
N SER A 92 9.31 7.69 12.70
CA SER A 92 10.77 7.93 12.71
C SER A 92 11.46 7.31 11.50
N ALA A 93 11.01 6.13 11.08
CA ALA A 93 11.48 5.43 9.89
C ALA A 93 10.85 5.93 8.57
N ARG A 94 9.99 6.97 8.60
CA ARG A 94 9.31 7.53 7.40
C ARG A 94 8.53 6.50 6.57
N ILE A 95 7.96 5.50 7.25
CA ILE A 95 7.16 4.44 6.65
C ILE A 95 5.70 4.90 6.48
N VAL A 96 5.20 5.70 7.42
CA VAL A 96 3.84 6.27 7.39
C VAL A 96 3.91 7.78 7.23
N TYR A 97 2.88 8.36 6.64
CA TYR A 97 2.80 9.79 6.37
C TYR A 97 1.58 10.45 7.04
N PRO A 98 1.68 11.76 7.36
CA PRO A 98 0.62 12.59 7.93
C PRO A 98 -0.71 12.61 7.18
N ASP A 99 -0.71 12.29 5.89
CA ASP A 99 -1.87 12.27 5.02
C ASP A 99 -2.58 10.89 4.97
N GLY A 100 -2.19 9.96 5.86
CA GLY A 100 -2.74 8.60 5.88
C GLY A 100 -2.08 7.65 4.87
N SER A 101 -1.18 8.16 4.03
CA SER A 101 -0.42 7.31 3.10
C SER A 101 0.73 6.58 3.82
N ILE A 102 1.30 5.60 3.12
CA ILE A 102 2.50 4.88 3.53
C ILE A 102 3.55 4.90 2.42
N SER A 103 4.78 4.55 2.74
CA SER A 103 5.88 4.49 1.79
C SER A 103 5.67 3.42 0.72
N LYS A 104 6.21 3.64 -0.49
CA LYS A 104 6.09 2.65 -1.57
C LYS A 104 6.67 1.27 -1.21
N PRO A 105 7.81 1.18 -0.50
CA PRO A 105 8.28 -0.11 0.03
C PRO A 105 7.24 -0.79 0.92
N ALA A 106 6.58 -0.04 1.83
CA ALA A 106 5.57 -0.58 2.73
C ALA A 106 4.33 -1.09 1.99
N GLU A 107 3.88 -0.39 0.95
CA GLU A 107 2.79 -0.86 0.09
C GLU A 107 3.11 -2.23 -0.54
N ARG A 108 4.34 -2.39 -1.04
CA ARG A 108 4.81 -3.66 -1.63
C ARG A 108 4.89 -4.77 -0.58
N LEU A 109 5.34 -4.46 0.63
CA LEU A 109 5.39 -5.40 1.74
C LEU A 109 3.99 -5.93 2.08
N ILE A 110 2.99 -5.04 2.23
CA ILE A 110 1.60 -5.45 2.48
C ILE A 110 1.09 -6.33 1.35
N ALA A 111 1.32 -5.93 0.09
CA ALA A 111 0.87 -6.70 -1.07
C ALA A 111 1.49 -8.11 -1.11
N ALA A 112 2.79 -8.23 -0.83
CA ALA A 112 3.48 -9.50 -0.74
C ALA A 112 2.94 -10.36 0.41
N HIS A 113 2.69 -9.76 1.58
CA HIS A 113 2.13 -10.46 2.73
C HIS A 113 0.75 -11.04 2.44
N VAL A 114 -0.14 -10.27 1.80
CA VAL A 114 -1.47 -10.74 1.39
C VAL A 114 -1.36 -11.84 0.34
N LYS A 115 -0.51 -11.67 -0.68
CA LYS A 115 -0.30 -12.68 -1.74
C LYS A 115 0.18 -14.01 -1.18
N ASN A 116 1.06 -14.00 -0.18
CA ASN A 116 1.58 -15.23 0.43
C ASN A 116 0.53 -15.93 1.32
N ARG A 117 -0.38 -15.17 1.93
CA ARG A 117 -1.48 -15.69 2.77
C ARG A 117 -2.65 -16.21 1.95
N PHE A 118 -2.91 -15.59 0.81
CA PHE A 118 -3.94 -15.97 -0.15
C PHE A 118 -3.27 -16.23 -1.49
N PRO A 119 -2.45 -17.30 -1.61
CA PRO A 119 -1.94 -17.70 -2.90
C PRO A 119 -3.18 -17.99 -3.74
N GLY A 120 -3.44 -17.11 -4.72
CA GLY A 120 -4.66 -17.20 -5.50
C GLY A 120 -4.88 -18.65 -5.93
N THR A 121 -6.07 -19.17 -5.65
CA THR A 121 -6.67 -20.22 -6.47
C THR A 121 -6.38 -19.79 -7.90
N ARG A 122 -5.43 -20.47 -8.56
CA ARG A 122 -5.27 -20.36 -10.01
C ARG A 122 -6.70 -20.55 -10.51
N ARG A 123 -7.28 -19.54 -11.16
CA ARG A 123 -8.57 -19.70 -11.84
C ARG A 123 -8.42 -20.99 -12.62
N GLY A 124 -9.11 -22.02 -12.16
CA GLY A 124 -9.04 -23.33 -12.78
C GLY A 124 -9.54 -23.10 -14.19
N ARG A 125 -8.63 -23.12 -15.15
CA ARG A 125 -8.99 -23.66 -16.45
C ARG A 125 -9.46 -25.08 -16.12
N PRO A 126 -10.75 -25.44 -16.34
CA PRO A 126 -11.17 -26.80 -16.11
C PRO A 126 -10.25 -27.70 -16.95
N PRO A 127 -9.65 -28.76 -16.38
CA PRO A 127 -8.90 -29.72 -17.15
C PRO A 127 -9.91 -30.48 -18.01
N GLY A 128 -10.07 -30.08 -19.27
CA GLY A 128 -11.01 -30.79 -20.15
C GLY A 128 -11.43 -30.12 -21.45
N VAL A 129 -11.18 -28.83 -21.68
CA VAL A 129 -11.55 -28.23 -22.98
C VAL A 129 -10.45 -28.54 -24.00
N LYS A 130 -10.57 -29.69 -24.66
CA LYS A 130 -9.85 -30.00 -25.91
C LYS A 130 -10.32 -29.01 -26.96
N ASP A 131 -9.39 -28.21 -27.48
CA ASP A 131 -9.59 -27.38 -28.67
C ASP A 131 -10.09 -28.26 -29.81
N SER A 132 -11.40 -28.17 -30.06
CA SER A 132 -12.11 -28.89 -31.10
C SER A 132 -12.33 -27.97 -32.29
N SER A 133 -11.27 -27.32 -32.78
CA SER A 133 -11.28 -26.71 -34.11
C SER A 133 -10.46 -27.58 -35.05
N LYS A 134 -11.00 -28.79 -35.30
CA LYS A 134 -10.66 -29.54 -36.50
C LYS A 134 -11.18 -28.75 -37.69
N ARG A 135 -10.21 -28.38 -38.54
CA ARG A 135 -10.36 -27.97 -39.93
C ARG A 135 -11.47 -28.75 -40.63
N THR A 136 -12.47 -28.05 -41.13
CA THR A 136 -13.30 -28.54 -42.24
C THR A 136 -12.94 -27.70 -43.45
N ARG A 137 -11.97 -28.19 -44.23
CA ARG A 137 -11.76 -27.79 -45.62
C ARG A 137 -12.83 -28.53 -46.42
N THR A 138 -13.84 -27.83 -46.90
CA THR A 138 -14.75 -28.36 -47.93
C THR A 138 -14.09 -28.16 -49.30
N PRO A 139 -13.98 -29.21 -50.14
CA PRO A 139 -13.43 -29.11 -51.48
C PRO A 139 -14.44 -28.50 -52.47
N ALA A 140 -13.89 -27.89 -53.52
CA ALA A 140 -14.58 -27.23 -54.61
C ALA A 140 -15.43 -28.21 -55.44
N THR A 141 -16.64 -27.79 -55.79
CA THR A 141 -17.46 -28.40 -56.85
C THR A 141 -17.24 -27.60 -58.13
N LYS A 142 -16.68 -28.28 -59.14
CA LYS A 142 -16.80 -27.93 -60.56
C LYS A 142 -17.96 -28.75 -61.13
N ASP A 143 -18.87 -28.08 -61.81
CA ASP A 143 -19.75 -28.57 -62.89
C ASP A 143 -19.85 -27.34 -63.82
N GLU A 144 -19.26 -27.27 -65.02
CA GLU A 144 -19.53 -27.99 -66.29
C GLU A 144 -20.94 -27.75 -66.88
N GLY A 145 -20.94 -27.35 -68.17
CA GLY A 145 -22.10 -27.04 -69.01
C GLY A 145 -21.84 -25.74 -69.82
N ALA A 146 -21.13 -25.75 -70.95
CA ALA A 146 -21.49 -26.30 -72.28
C ALA A 146 -22.71 -25.59 -72.91
N GLU A 147 -22.46 -24.59 -73.76
CA GLU A 147 -22.74 -24.54 -75.22
C GLU A 147 -22.42 -23.15 -75.79
#